data_AF-A0A1I3BC83-F1
#
_entry.id   AF-A0A1I3BC83-F1
#
_cell.length_a   1.000
_cell.length_b   1.000
_cell.length_c   1.000
_cell.angle_alpha   90.00
_cell.angle_beta   90.00
_cell.angle_gamma   90.00
#
_symmetry.space_group_name_H-M   'P 1'
#
loop_
_entity.id
_entity.type
_entity.pdbx_description
1 polymer ?
#
loop_
_entity_poly.entity_id
_entity_poly.type
_entity_poly.pdbx_seq_one_letter_code
_entity_poly.pdbx_strand_id
1 'polypeptide(L)'
;MLPNGQVMSESAAITLHLAALTGRDDLVAGPDKPERAAFLRRLIFLVAQAYPCFTFGDDPARFLSEAPAQAELGEAVAARLQELWTVLDGVAGAPWFPGERFSALDNYAAAITNWKPGPSGSRPMPRRSGPSRRPRRRGRQSRRLGGAISPDYSAASSAWIACAAARGSAACQIGRPTTI
;
A
#
# COMPACT_ATOMS: atom_id res chain seq x y z
N MET A 1 4.86 5.44 24.59
CA MET A 1 5.30 6.36 25.67
C MET A 1 6.71 6.81 25.34
N LEU A 2 6.93 8.12 25.32
CA LEU A 2 8.26 8.73 25.24
C LEU A 2 8.92 8.75 26.63
N PRO A 3 10.24 8.95 26.74
CA PRO A 3 10.94 8.95 28.03
C PRO A 3 10.40 9.97 29.05
N ASN A 4 9.81 11.06 28.58
CA ASN A 4 9.16 12.10 29.41
C ASN A 4 7.72 11.75 29.84
N GLY A 5 7.25 10.53 29.57
CA GLY A 5 5.88 10.11 29.89
C GLY A 5 4.81 10.52 28.87
N GLN A 6 5.15 11.25 27.81
CA GLN A 6 4.18 11.62 26.78
C GLN A 6 3.74 10.41 25.93
N VAL A 7 2.43 10.31 25.64
CA VAL A 7 1.90 9.37 24.65
C VAL A 7 2.04 9.99 23.27
N MET A 8 2.60 9.24 22.32
CA MET A 8 2.68 9.62 20.92
C MET A 8 1.82 8.64 20.09
N SER A 9 0.98 9.18 19.23
CA SER A 9 0.16 8.43 18.26
C SER A 9 0.61 8.75 16.82
N GLU A 10 -0.07 8.16 15.86
CA GLU A 10 0.25 8.19 14.43
C GLU A 10 1.54 7.47 14.05
N SER A 11 1.40 6.39 13.29
CA SER A 11 2.53 5.57 12.85
C SER A 11 3.59 6.39 12.11
N ALA A 12 3.17 7.32 11.23
CA ALA A 12 4.09 8.17 10.47
C ALA A 12 4.88 9.11 11.38
N ALA A 13 4.20 9.76 12.34
CA ALA A 13 4.85 10.64 13.29
C ALA A 13 5.84 9.86 14.17
N ILE A 14 5.44 8.69 14.68
CA ILE A 14 6.33 7.80 15.46
C ILE A 14 7.55 7.40 14.62
N THR A 15 7.35 7.02 13.36
CA THR A 15 8.44 6.62 12.45
C THR A 15 9.44 7.75 12.24
N LEU A 16 8.96 8.96 11.95
CA LEU A 16 9.81 10.13 11.74
C LEU A 16 10.52 10.56 13.03
N HIS A 17 9.83 10.48 14.18
CA HIS A 17 10.41 10.80 15.48
C HIS A 17 11.52 9.83 15.87
N LEU A 18 11.35 8.52 15.62
CA LEU A 18 12.40 7.53 15.89
C LEU A 18 13.64 7.74 15.02
N ALA A 19 13.47 8.11 13.75
CA ALA A 19 14.59 8.46 12.89
C ALA A 19 15.35 9.69 13.41
N ALA A 20 14.62 10.73 13.82
CA ALA A 20 15.22 11.93 14.41
C ALA A 20 15.96 11.62 15.72
N LEU A 21 15.37 10.82 16.61
CA LEU A 21 15.94 10.47 17.91
C LEU A 21 17.22 9.63 17.78
N THR A 22 17.28 8.73 16.78
CA THR A 22 18.43 7.84 16.58
C THR A 22 19.51 8.45 15.69
N GLY A 23 19.22 9.55 14.99
CA GLY A 23 20.10 10.13 13.97
C GLY A 23 20.35 9.21 12.77
N ARG A 24 19.59 8.11 12.64
CA ARG A 24 19.76 7.15 11.56
C ARG A 24 18.92 7.53 10.35
N ASP A 25 19.51 7.38 9.18
CA ASP A 25 18.90 7.67 7.88
C ASP A 25 18.67 6.40 7.03
N ASP A 26 18.84 5.21 7.62
CA ASP A 26 18.76 3.93 6.91
C ASP A 26 17.34 3.53 6.52
N LEU A 27 16.34 3.95 7.29
CA LEU A 27 14.92 3.65 7.02
C LEU A 27 14.10 4.89 6.62
N VAL A 28 14.54 6.07 7.01
CA VAL A 28 13.89 7.35 6.74
C VAL A 28 14.95 8.25 6.14
N ALA A 29 14.71 8.78 4.95
CA ALA A 29 15.66 9.71 4.33
C ALA A 29 15.97 10.85 5.31
N GLY A 30 17.25 11.17 5.53
CA GLY A 30 17.68 12.30 6.34
C GLY A 30 17.26 13.66 5.75
N PRO A 31 17.31 14.76 6.51
CA PRO A 31 16.89 16.09 6.04
C PRO A 31 17.70 16.57 4.83
N ASP A 32 19.00 16.24 4.77
CA ASP A 32 19.91 16.67 3.71
C ASP A 32 19.97 15.69 2.52
N LYS A 33 19.13 14.65 2.52
CA LYS A 33 19.13 13.64 1.46
C LYS A 33 18.28 14.10 0.27
N PRO A 34 18.76 13.96 -0.98
CA PRO A 34 17.99 14.35 -2.15
C PRO A 34 16.66 13.60 -2.27
N GLU A 35 16.60 12.36 -1.79
CA GLU A 35 15.38 11.55 -1.80
C GLU A 35 14.34 11.93 -0.74
N ARG A 36 14.63 12.88 0.18
CA ARG A 36 13.76 13.21 1.32
C ARG A 36 12.38 13.69 0.90
N ALA A 37 12.31 14.60 -0.08
CA ALA A 37 11.04 15.14 -0.54
C ALA A 37 10.14 14.04 -1.12
N ALA A 38 10.72 13.15 -1.94
CA ALA A 38 10.01 12.00 -2.50
C ALA A 38 9.56 11.02 -1.40
N PHE A 39 10.42 10.76 -0.39
CA PHE A 39 10.09 9.92 0.75
C PHE A 39 8.89 10.47 1.52
N LEU A 40 8.92 11.75 1.91
CA LEU A 40 7.85 12.38 2.68
C LEU A 40 6.54 12.40 1.91
N ARG A 41 6.57 12.79 0.62
CA ARG A 41 5.37 12.75 -0.23
C ARG A 41 4.76 11.35 -0.27
N ARG A 42 5.58 10.31 -0.46
CA ARG A 42 5.10 8.92 -0.53
C ARG A 42 4.54 8.44 0.81
N LEU A 43 5.20 8.78 1.92
CA LEU A 43 4.73 8.44 3.27
C LEU A 43 3.36 9.06 3.55
N ILE A 44 3.24 10.37 3.30
CA ILE A 44 1.99 11.09 3.52
C ILE A 44 0.91 10.62 2.53
N PHE A 45 1.25 10.30 1.29
CA PHE A 45 0.29 9.72 0.35
C PHE A 45 -0.28 8.39 0.85
N LEU A 46 0.56 7.49 1.38
CA LEU A 46 0.11 6.21 1.93
C LEU A 46 -0.83 6.43 3.14
N VAL A 47 -0.46 7.33 4.06
CA VAL A 47 -1.23 7.57 5.29
C VAL A 47 -2.49 8.40 5.07
N ALA A 48 -2.45 9.39 4.18
CA ALA A 48 -3.56 10.31 3.98
C ALA A 48 -4.54 9.84 2.89
N GLN A 49 -4.10 9.04 1.91
CA GLN A 49 -4.93 8.65 0.78
C GLN A 49 -5.27 7.16 0.79
N ALA A 50 -4.26 6.29 0.95
CA ALA A 50 -4.47 4.85 0.88
C ALA A 50 -5.07 4.29 2.18
N TYR A 51 -4.59 4.73 3.35
CA TYR A 51 -5.11 4.28 4.64
C TYR A 51 -6.62 4.53 4.79
N PRO A 52 -7.18 5.72 4.48
CA PRO A 52 -8.61 5.96 4.70
C PRO A 52 -9.52 5.06 3.88
N CYS A 53 -9.06 4.52 2.74
CA CYS A 53 -9.83 3.54 1.99
C CYS A 53 -10.20 2.32 2.85
N PHE A 54 -9.37 1.91 3.79
CA PHE A 54 -9.70 0.82 4.72
C PHE A 54 -10.64 1.31 5.82
N THR A 55 -10.47 2.56 6.27
CA THR A 55 -11.35 3.16 7.28
C THR A 55 -12.81 3.20 6.80
N PHE A 56 -13.03 3.63 5.56
CA PHE A 56 -14.37 3.72 4.97
C PHE A 56 -14.87 2.39 4.40
N GLY A 57 -13.99 1.57 3.83
CA GLY A 57 -14.36 0.32 3.17
C GLY A 57 -14.60 -0.86 4.11
N ASP A 58 -13.86 -0.96 5.23
CA ASP A 58 -13.96 -2.12 6.13
C ASP A 58 -15.22 -2.07 7.02
N ASP A 59 -15.67 -0.86 7.39
CA ASP A 59 -16.86 -0.65 8.21
C ASP A 59 -17.68 0.57 7.74
N PRO A 60 -18.35 0.48 6.57
CA PRO A 60 -19.15 1.57 6.02
C PRO A 60 -20.31 1.99 6.93
N ALA A 61 -20.80 1.07 7.76
CA ALA A 61 -21.94 1.28 8.66
C ALA A 61 -21.66 2.36 9.73
N ARG A 62 -20.39 2.67 10.00
CA ARG A 62 -20.01 3.80 10.86
C ARG A 62 -20.31 5.17 10.26
N PHE A 63 -20.47 5.24 8.93
CA PHE A 63 -20.62 6.49 8.20
C PHE A 63 -21.99 6.61 7.54
N LEU A 64 -22.59 5.49 7.14
CA LEU A 64 -23.85 5.45 6.40
C LEU A 64 -24.81 4.46 7.05
N SER A 65 -26.07 4.86 7.23
CA SER A 65 -27.10 4.00 7.85
C SER A 65 -27.74 3.03 6.86
N GLU A 66 -27.86 3.42 5.58
CA GLU A 66 -28.57 2.66 4.56
C GLU A 66 -27.67 1.63 3.88
N ALA A 67 -28.10 0.37 3.84
CA ALA A 67 -27.33 -0.74 3.25
C ALA A 67 -26.93 -0.52 1.77
N PRO A 68 -27.79 0.02 0.88
CA PRO A 68 -27.38 0.32 -0.49
C PRO A 68 -26.25 1.35 -0.57
N ALA A 69 -26.31 2.41 0.24
CA ALA A 69 -25.29 3.46 0.27
C ALA A 69 -23.95 2.93 0.85
N GLN A 70 -24.01 2.05 1.86
CA GLN A 70 -22.84 1.35 2.38
C GLN A 70 -22.14 0.51 1.30
N ALA A 71 -22.91 -0.20 0.47
CA ALA A 71 -22.37 -1.03 -0.60
C ALA A 71 -21.72 -0.15 -1.69
N GLU A 72 -22.38 0.93 -2.10
CA GLU A 72 -21.85 1.91 -3.05
C GLU A 72 -20.55 2.54 -2.57
N LEU A 73 -20.48 2.93 -1.29
CA LEU A 73 -19.25 3.46 -0.68
C LEU A 73 -18.11 2.42 -0.73
N GLY A 74 -18.40 1.16 -0.41
CA GLY A 74 -17.43 0.08 -0.48
C GLY A 74 -16.84 -0.10 -1.89
N GLU A 75 -17.69 -0.06 -2.92
CA GLU A 75 -17.26 -0.14 -4.32
C GLU A 75 -16.44 1.08 -4.75
N ALA A 76 -16.90 2.29 -4.43
CA ALA A 76 -16.21 3.53 -4.76
C ALA A 76 -14.83 3.60 -4.10
N VAL A 77 -14.72 3.19 -2.84
CA VAL A 77 -13.47 3.18 -2.09
C VAL A 77 -12.51 2.10 -2.63
N ALA A 78 -13.01 0.94 -3.03
CA ALA A 78 -12.20 -0.09 -3.68
C ALA A 78 -11.65 0.39 -5.03
N ALA A 79 -12.46 1.06 -5.85
CA ALA A 79 -12.03 1.67 -7.10
C ALA A 79 -10.98 2.77 -6.85
N ARG A 80 -11.23 3.63 -5.86
CA ARG A 80 -10.28 4.68 -5.47
C ARG A 80 -8.93 4.11 -5.05
N LEU A 81 -8.92 3.05 -4.25
CA LEU A 81 -7.68 2.41 -3.83
C LEU A 81 -6.88 1.86 -5.03
N GLN A 82 -7.56 1.35 -6.07
CA GLN A 82 -6.89 0.90 -7.29
C GLN A 82 -6.18 2.06 -8.02
N GLU A 83 -6.84 3.20 -8.16
CA GLU A 83 -6.23 4.40 -8.76
C GLU A 83 -4.99 4.87 -7.96
N LEU A 84 -5.10 4.87 -6.63
CA LEU A 84 -3.99 5.24 -5.75
C LEU A 84 -2.81 4.29 -5.93
N TRP A 85 -3.05 2.99 -6.14
CA TRP A 85 -1.99 2.03 -6.46
C TRP A 85 -1.36 2.31 -7.82
N THR A 86 -2.12 2.66 -8.85
CA THR A 86 -1.55 3.06 -10.15
C THR A 86 -0.60 4.26 -10.00
N VAL A 87 -0.96 5.24 -9.19
CA VAL A 87 -0.08 6.39 -8.89
C VAL A 87 1.20 5.96 -8.17
N LEU A 88 1.12 4.99 -7.26
CA LEU A 88 2.28 4.49 -6.54
C LEU A 88 3.18 3.61 -7.40
N ASP A 89 2.60 2.77 -8.27
CA ASP A 89 3.32 1.94 -9.23
C ASP A 89 4.14 2.80 -10.19
N GLY A 90 3.59 3.95 -10.62
CA GLY A 90 4.30 4.90 -11.47
C GLY A 90 5.55 5.53 -10.83
N VAL A 91 5.72 5.41 -9.51
CA VAL A 91 6.90 5.91 -8.78
C VAL A 91 7.63 4.84 -7.98
N ALA A 92 7.24 3.57 -8.13
CA ALA A 92 7.81 2.45 -7.41
C ALA A 92 9.17 2.09 -8.01
N GLY A 93 10.14 1.81 -7.14
CA GLY A 93 11.45 1.30 -7.51
C GLY A 93 11.59 -0.21 -7.35
N ALA A 94 12.79 -0.70 -7.64
CA ALA A 94 13.20 -2.08 -7.38
C ALA A 94 14.63 -2.12 -6.80
N PRO A 95 14.96 -3.10 -5.93
CA PRO A 95 14.07 -4.15 -5.45
C PRO A 95 13.17 -3.70 -4.29
N TRP A 96 13.26 -2.46 -3.84
CA TRP A 96 12.41 -1.93 -2.76
C TRP A 96 11.55 -0.78 -3.28
N PHE A 97 10.47 -0.47 -2.56
CA PHE A 97 9.51 0.54 -2.98
C PHE A 97 10.13 1.90 -3.35
N PRO A 98 11.11 2.46 -2.61
CA PRO A 98 11.78 3.69 -3.03
C PRO A 98 12.89 3.50 -4.09
N GLY A 99 13.34 2.26 -4.37
CA GLY A 99 14.49 1.96 -5.24
C GLY A 99 15.39 0.87 -4.67
N GLU A 100 16.69 1.15 -4.62
CA GLU A 100 17.72 0.16 -4.29
C GLU A 100 17.75 -0.27 -2.82
N ARG A 101 17.24 0.57 -1.90
CA ARG A 101 17.33 0.36 -0.46
C ARG A 101 15.97 0.21 0.20
N PHE A 102 15.87 -0.75 1.12
CA PHE A 102 14.72 -0.92 1.98
C PHE A 102 14.55 0.32 2.86
N SER A 103 13.30 0.70 3.10
CA SER A 103 12.94 1.87 3.91
C SER A 103 11.71 1.60 4.77
N ALA A 104 11.34 2.59 5.58
CA ALA A 104 10.08 2.57 6.29
C ALA A 104 8.88 2.51 5.33
N LEU A 105 8.96 3.06 4.11
CA LEU A 105 7.85 2.99 3.14
C LEU A 105 7.49 1.56 2.78
N ASP A 106 8.46 0.66 2.74
CA ASP A 106 8.23 -0.77 2.49
C ASP A 106 7.40 -1.40 3.61
N ASN A 107 7.56 -0.97 4.86
CA ASN A 107 6.70 -1.40 5.96
C ASN A 107 5.26 -0.91 5.79
N TYR A 108 5.06 0.34 5.35
CA TYR A 108 3.72 0.87 5.08
C TYR A 108 3.06 0.15 3.92
N ALA A 109 3.77 0.01 2.80
CA ALA A 109 3.28 -0.72 1.63
C ALA A 109 2.94 -2.17 1.99
N ALA A 110 3.80 -2.85 2.75
CA ALA A 110 3.53 -4.19 3.24
C ALA A 110 2.31 -4.25 4.17
N ALA A 111 2.14 -3.29 5.10
CA ALA A 111 0.98 -3.28 5.99
C ALA A 111 -0.33 -3.12 5.19
N ILE A 112 -0.39 -2.11 4.33
CA ILE A 112 -1.58 -1.76 3.54
C ILE A 112 -1.95 -2.89 2.57
N THR A 113 -0.96 -3.55 1.95
CA THR A 113 -1.21 -4.68 1.04
C THR A 113 -1.63 -5.98 1.73
N ASN A 114 -1.37 -6.11 3.04
CA ASN A 114 -1.71 -7.31 3.82
C ASN A 114 -2.92 -7.13 4.73
N TRP A 115 -3.53 -5.95 4.80
CA TRP A 115 -4.80 -5.79 5.48
C TRP A 115 -5.86 -6.64 4.80
N LYS A 116 -6.56 -7.42 5.63
CA LYS A 116 -7.71 -8.20 5.21
C LYS A 116 -8.96 -7.45 5.64
N PRO A 117 -10.03 -7.47 4.84
CA PRO A 117 -11.31 -6.97 5.29
C PRO A 117 -11.72 -7.70 6.58
N GLY A 118 -12.40 -6.98 7.47
CA GLY A 118 -12.97 -7.52 8.69
C GLY A 118 -13.99 -8.65 8.44
N PRO A 119 -14.54 -9.25 9.50
CA PRO A 119 -15.41 -10.43 9.41
C PRO A 119 -16.71 -10.27 8.59
N SER A 120 -17.02 -9.09 8.03
CA SER A 120 -18.19 -8.82 7.17
C SER A 120 -18.04 -9.24 5.70
N GLY A 121 -16.90 -9.85 5.30
CA GLY A 121 -16.87 -10.73 4.13
C GLY A 121 -16.99 -10.09 2.75
N SER A 122 -16.85 -8.77 2.59
CA SER A 122 -16.81 -8.15 1.26
C SER A 122 -15.41 -8.26 0.61
N ARG A 123 -15.32 -9.20 -0.33
CA ARG A 123 -14.34 -9.36 -1.42
C ARG A 123 -12.86 -9.58 -1.05
N PRO A 124 -12.24 -10.71 -1.47
CA PRO A 124 -10.79 -10.83 -1.38
C PRO A 124 -10.13 -9.81 -2.32
N MET A 125 -9.28 -8.95 -1.76
CA MET A 125 -8.28 -8.23 -2.57
C MET A 125 -7.45 -9.27 -3.33
N PRO A 126 -7.25 -9.14 -4.65
CA PRO A 126 -6.36 -10.04 -5.37
C PRO A 126 -4.96 -9.87 -4.77
N ARG A 127 -4.45 -10.95 -4.17
CA ARG A 127 -3.09 -11.00 -3.65
C ARG A 127 -2.13 -10.55 -4.75
N ARG A 128 -1.23 -9.64 -4.41
CA ARG A 128 -0.01 -9.41 -5.18
C ARG A 128 0.73 -10.74 -5.27
N SER A 129 0.86 -11.29 -6.47
CA SER A 129 1.63 -12.51 -6.75
C SER A 129 3.11 -12.24 -6.58
N GLY A 130 3.58 -12.25 -5.34
CA GLY A 130 4.99 -12.18 -4.96
C GLY A 130 5.13 -12.73 -3.54
N PRO A 131 6.25 -13.37 -3.18
CA PRO A 131 6.39 -14.03 -1.90
C PRO A 131 6.33 -12.99 -0.77
N SER A 132 5.16 -12.81 -0.17
CA SER A 132 4.98 -12.09 1.09
C SER A 132 5.69 -12.90 2.19
N ARG A 133 7.00 -12.76 2.33
CA ARG A 133 7.69 -13.28 3.50
C ARG A 133 7.20 -12.46 4.68
N ARG A 134 6.35 -13.08 5.51
CA ARG A 134 6.05 -12.60 6.87
C ARG A 134 7.38 -12.16 7.51
N PRO A 135 7.46 -10.99 8.16
CA PRO A 135 8.53 -10.75 9.11
C PRO A 135 8.41 -11.85 10.18
N ARG A 136 9.21 -12.91 10.08
CA ARG A 136 9.34 -13.87 11.17
C ARG A 136 9.73 -13.05 12.39
N ARG A 137 8.99 -13.20 13.50
CA ARG A 137 9.40 -12.71 14.82
C ARG A 137 10.90 -13.00 14.95
N ARG A 138 11.72 -11.95 15.04
CA ARG A 138 13.17 -12.08 15.21
C ARG A 138 13.39 -12.64 16.61
N GLY A 139 13.33 -13.97 16.72
CA GLY A 139 13.94 -14.70 17.81
C GLY A 139 15.41 -14.31 17.85
N ARG A 140 15.86 -13.93 19.03
CA ARG A 140 17.20 -13.47 19.36
C ARG A 140 18.23 -14.50 18.89
N GLN A 141 18.83 -14.32 17.70
CA GLN A 141 20.03 -15.06 17.30
C GLN A 141 20.91 -14.23 16.38
N SER A 142 22.19 -14.29 16.69
CA SER A 142 23.30 -13.47 16.25
C SER A 142 23.75 -13.79 14.82
N ARG A 143 24.38 -12.77 14.21
CA ARG A 143 25.43 -12.84 13.16
C ARG A 143 25.24 -13.85 12.02
N ARG A 144 24.84 -13.34 10.85
CA ARG A 144 25.63 -13.30 9.59
C ARG A 144 24.83 -12.47 8.57
N LEU A 145 25.39 -11.34 8.15
CA LEU A 145 24.91 -10.55 7.01
C LEU A 145 25.46 -11.22 5.75
N GLY A 146 24.58 -11.68 4.86
CA GLY A 146 24.99 -12.34 3.62
C GLY A 146 23.84 -13.06 2.95
N GLY A 147 22.93 -12.30 2.34
CA GLY A 147 21.81 -12.84 1.58
C GLY A 147 20.86 -11.71 1.20
N ALA A 148 21.11 -11.07 0.05
CA ALA A 148 20.22 -10.06 -0.51
C ALA A 148 18.87 -10.71 -0.84
N ILE A 149 17.82 -10.26 -0.15
CA ILE A 149 16.43 -10.62 -0.43
C ILE A 149 15.88 -9.48 -1.27
N SER A 150 15.75 -9.69 -2.58
CA SER A 150 15.10 -8.75 -3.49
C SER A 150 13.67 -9.23 -3.75
N PRO A 151 12.63 -8.43 -3.45
CA PRO A 151 11.32 -8.67 -4.03
C PRO A 151 11.32 -8.26 -5.51
N ASP A 152 10.77 -9.12 -6.36
CA ASP A 152 10.54 -8.81 -7.76
C ASP A 152 9.26 -7.96 -7.87
N TYR A 153 9.42 -6.65 -8.08
CA TYR A 153 8.32 -5.70 -8.22
C TYR A 153 7.75 -5.65 -9.66
N SER A 154 8.45 -6.22 -10.65
CA SER A 154 8.17 -6.08 -12.10
C SER A 154 7.04 -6.99 -12.61
N ALA A 155 6.89 -8.19 -12.06
CA ALA A 155 6.00 -9.21 -12.65
C ALA A 155 4.49 -9.04 -12.37
N ALA A 156 4.09 -8.09 -11.51
CA ALA A 156 2.71 -7.98 -11.03
C ALA A 156 1.77 -7.14 -11.91
N SER A 157 2.30 -6.24 -12.76
CA SER A 157 1.46 -5.41 -13.64
C SER A 157 0.85 -6.21 -14.79
N SER A 158 1.58 -7.20 -15.32
CA SER A 158 1.16 -7.96 -16.51
C SER A 158 0.05 -8.98 -16.23
N ALA A 159 0.10 -9.65 -15.08
CA ALA A 159 -0.93 -10.63 -14.69
C ALA A 159 -2.29 -9.95 -14.37
N TRP A 160 -2.25 -8.69 -13.94
CA TRP A 160 -3.44 -7.93 -13.55
C TRP A 160 -4.14 -7.29 -14.76
N ILE A 161 -3.38 -6.71 -15.71
CA ILE A 161 -3.91 -6.23 -17.00
C ILE A 161 -4.57 -7.39 -17.77
N ALA A 162 -3.95 -8.58 -17.79
CA ALA A 162 -4.49 -9.76 -18.47
C ALA A 162 -5.81 -10.27 -17.83
N CYS A 163 -5.93 -10.22 -16.50
CA CYS A 163 -7.15 -10.66 -15.81
C CYS A 163 -8.30 -9.64 -15.93
N ALA A 164 -7.99 -8.35 -16.09
CA ALA A 164 -8.97 -7.31 -16.38
C ALA A 164 -9.43 -7.32 -17.85
N ALA A 165 -8.53 -7.57 -18.81
CA ALA A 165 -8.86 -7.69 -20.24
C ALA A 165 -9.73 -8.93 -20.55
N ALA A 166 -9.54 -10.04 -19.82
CA ALA A 166 -10.32 -11.26 -20.01
C ALA A 166 -11.79 -11.17 -19.57
N ARG A 167 -12.19 -10.13 -18.83
CA ARG A 167 -13.59 -9.90 -18.39
C ARG A 167 -14.33 -8.85 -19.22
N GLY A 168 -13.70 -8.31 -20.27
CA GLY A 168 -14.31 -7.38 -21.22
C GLY A 168 -14.78 -8.00 -22.54
N SER A 169 -14.65 -9.32 -22.73
CA SER A 169 -15.01 -9.97 -24.00
C SER A 169 -16.11 -11.01 -23.82
N ALA A 170 -17.35 -10.53 -23.79
CA ALA A 170 -18.52 -11.30 -24.18
C ALA A 170 -19.61 -10.32 -24.65
N ALA A 171 -19.48 -9.90 -25.92
CA ALA A 171 -20.51 -9.37 -26.84
C ALA A 171 -20.01 -8.17 -27.67
N CYS A 172 -18.92 -8.38 -28.42
CA CYS A 172 -18.93 -7.87 -29.79
C CYS A 172 -19.86 -8.80 -30.57
N GLN A 173 -21.07 -8.35 -30.89
CA GLN A 173 -21.75 -8.75 -32.11
C GLN A 173 -22.89 -7.77 -32.46
N ILE A 174 -22.71 -7.15 -33.63
CA ILE A 174 -23.74 -6.77 -34.60
C ILE A 174 -24.37 -5.38 -34.42
N GLY A 175 -23.67 -4.38 -34.95
CA GLY A 175 -24.15 -3.56 -36.06
C GLY A 175 -25.18 -2.46 -35.79
N ARG A 176 -24.76 -1.20 -35.98
CA ARG A 176 -25.12 -0.43 -37.19
C ARG A 176 -24.28 0.86 -37.34
N PRO A 177 -24.08 1.33 -38.59
CA PRO A 177 -22.99 2.22 -38.96
C PRO A 177 -23.34 3.70 -38.79
N THR A 178 -22.31 4.51 -38.58
CA THR A 178 -22.29 5.95 -38.82
C THR A 178 -22.26 6.19 -40.34
N THR A 179 -23.02 7.13 -40.90
CA THR A 179 -22.53 8.37 -41.56
C THR A 179 -23.71 9.23 -42.06
N ILE A 180 -23.54 10.54 -41.86
CA ILE A 180 -24.30 11.75 -42.29
C ILE A 180 -25.61 12.03 -41.55
#